data_AF-Q64BG3-F1
#
_entry.id   AF-Q64BG3-F1
#
_cell.length_a   1.000
_cell.length_b   1.000
_cell.length_c   1.000
_cell.angle_alpha   90.00
_cell.angle_beta   90.00
_cell.angle_gamma   90.00
#
_symmetry.space_group_name_H-M   'P 1'
#
loop_
_entity.id
_entity.type
_entity.pdbx_description
1 polymer ?
#
loop_
_entity_poly.entity_id
_entity_poly.type
_entity_poly.pdbx_seq_one_letter_code
_entity_poly.pdbx_strand_id
1 'polypeptide(L)' 'MERYFKGTQPHINIEKIKAEIAFLPGSPERAFEIAKNFSSYEKVTEQRGFVTYKGEIEGKNVCVTSTGIECPSAAIVVEE' A
#
# COMPACT_ATOMS: atom_id res chain seq x y z
N MET A 1 -12.06 6.04 17.20
CA MET A 1 -10.85 6.25 18.03
C MET A 1 -9.99 5.00 18.13
N GLU A 2 -10.58 3.81 18.24
CA GLU A 2 -9.85 2.54 18.47
C GLU A 2 -8.67 2.26 17.52
N ARG A 3 -8.79 2.58 16.21
CA ARG A 3 -7.69 2.37 15.24
C ARG A 3 -6.38 3.10 15.58
N TYR A 4 -6.47 4.30 16.14
CA TYR A 4 -5.28 5.12 16.43
C TYR A 4 -4.47 4.57 17.61
N PHE A 5 -5.11 3.76 18.47
CA PHE A 5 -4.46 3.13 19.62
C PHE A 5 -3.90 1.74 19.32
N LYS A 6 -4.21 1.18 18.14
CA LYS A 6 -3.73 -0.14 17.70
C LYS A 6 -2.51 -0.07 16.77
N GLY A 7 -1.96 1.13 16.53
CA GLY A 7 -0.84 1.32 15.60
C GLY A 7 -1.25 1.27 14.13
N THR A 8 -2.54 1.46 13.83
CA THR A 8 -3.00 1.65 12.45
C THR A 8 -2.61 3.04 11.96
N GLN A 9 -2.00 3.10 10.78
CA GLN A 9 -1.56 4.33 10.17
C GLN A 9 -2.75 5.22 9.76
N PRO A 10 -2.72 6.53 10.03
CA PRO A 10 -3.92 7.35 10.00
C PRO A 10 -4.41 7.73 8.61
N HIS A 11 -3.53 7.87 7.61
CA HIS A 11 -3.91 8.27 6.26
C HIS A 11 -4.17 7.07 5.35
N ILE A 12 -3.34 6.03 5.40
CA ILE A 12 -3.50 4.83 4.55
C ILE A 12 -4.30 3.70 5.23
N ASN A 13 -4.56 3.81 6.54
CA ASN A 13 -5.38 2.87 7.32
C ASN A 13 -4.87 1.43 7.23
N ILE A 14 -3.56 1.23 7.42
CA ILE A 14 -2.93 -0.08 7.46
C ILE A 14 -2.26 -0.32 8.81
N GLU A 15 -2.24 -1.57 9.25
CA GLU A 15 -1.26 -2.02 10.26
C GLU A 15 0.00 -2.52 9.55
N LYS A 16 1.06 -2.76 10.31
CA LYS A 16 2.35 -3.22 9.77
C LYS A 16 2.17 -4.45 8.87
N ILE A 17 2.51 -4.30 7.59
CA ILE A 17 2.55 -5.39 6.61
C ILE A 17 3.96 -5.99 6.53
N LYS A 18 4.04 -7.30 6.29
CA LYS A 18 5.30 -7.99 6.01
C LYS A 18 5.57 -7.89 4.51
N ALA A 19 6.40 -6.93 4.11
CA ALA A 19 6.86 -6.76 2.73
C ALA A 19 8.35 -6.41 2.71
N GLU A 20 9.09 -7.03 1.81
CA GLU A 20 10.51 -6.77 1.55
C GLU A 20 10.69 -5.65 0.52
N ILE A 21 9.72 -5.51 -0.40
CA ILE A 21 9.72 -4.50 -1.46
C ILE A 21 8.35 -3.83 -1.50
N ALA A 22 8.34 -2.50 -1.58
CA ALA A 22 7.16 -1.68 -1.77
C ALA A 22 7.22 -0.95 -3.12
N PHE A 23 6.21 -1.14 -3.96
CA PHE A 23 6.02 -0.39 -5.20
C PHE A 23 5.11 0.81 -4.95
N LEU A 24 5.53 2.01 -5.36
CA LEU A 24 4.85 3.27 -5.01
C LEU A 24 4.39 4.04 -6.27
N PRO A 25 3.45 3.50 -7.08
CA PRO A 25 2.93 4.23 -8.23
C PRO A 25 2.10 5.43 -7.79
N GLY A 26 1.91 6.40 -8.70
CA GLY A 26 0.99 7.52 -8.46
C GLY A 26 -0.48 7.07 -8.35
N SER A 27 -1.04 6.55 -9.45
CA SER A 27 -2.50 6.30 -9.53
C SER A 27 -2.94 4.97 -8.88
N PRO A 28 -4.14 4.91 -8.29
CA PRO A 28 -4.75 3.68 -7.76
C PRO A 28 -4.88 2.56 -8.79
N GLU A 29 -5.23 2.89 -10.02
CA GLU A 29 -5.41 1.92 -11.10
C GLU A 29 -4.08 1.25 -11.45
N ARG A 30 -2.98 2.01 -11.44
CA ARG A 30 -1.64 1.45 -11.65
C ARG A 30 -1.22 0.53 -10.51
N ALA A 31 -1.62 0.82 -9.27
CA ALA A 31 -1.38 -0.11 -8.16
C ALA A 31 -2.06 -1.47 -8.40
N PHE A 32 -3.30 -1.46 -8.90
CA PHE A 32 -4.01 -2.68 -9.26
C PHE A 32 -3.34 -3.42 -10.44
N GLU A 33 -2.93 -2.71 -11.50
CA GLU A 33 -2.22 -3.33 -12.62
C GLU A 33 -0.88 -3.96 -12.20
N ILE A 34 -0.14 -3.33 -11.28
CA ILE A 34 1.07 -3.93 -10.72
C ILE A 34 0.72 -5.18 -9.91
N ALA A 35 -0.30 -5.12 -9.04
CA ALA A 35 -0.71 -6.24 -8.19
C ALA A 35 -1.07 -7.51 -8.98
N LYS A 36 -1.66 -7.38 -10.17
CA LYS A 36 -1.97 -8.51 -11.08
C LYS A 36 -0.74 -9.31 -11.51
N ASN A 37 0.46 -8.74 -11.42
CA ASN A 37 1.71 -9.41 -11.79
C ASN A 37 2.33 -10.19 -10.61
N PHE A 38 1.75 -10.12 -9.41
CA PHE A 38 2.18 -10.94 -8.28
C PHE A 38 1.68 -12.38 -8.45
N SER A 39 2.40 -13.36 -7.89
CA SER A 39 1.97 -14.78 -7.92
C SER A 39 0.65 -15.00 -7.17
N SER A 40 0.41 -14.18 -6.15
CA SER A 40 -0.89 -13.99 -5.50
C SER A 40 -1.00 -12.53 -5.03
N TYR A 41 -2.22 -11.98 -4.98
CA TYR A 41 -2.44 -10.64 -4.45
C TYR A 41 -3.75 -10.53 -3.67
N GLU A 42 -3.74 -9.67 -2.65
CA GLU A 42 -4.90 -9.34 -1.81
C GLU A 42 -4.97 -7.83 -1.61
N LYS A 43 -6.17 -7.25 -1.74
CA LYS A 43 -6.41 -5.84 -1.44
C LYS A 43 -6.45 -5.65 0.07
N VAL A 44 -5.54 -4.84 0.61
CA VAL A 44 -5.41 -4.58 2.05
C VAL A 44 -6.28 -3.40 2.47
N THR A 45 -6.22 -2.31 1.70
CA THR A 45 -6.92 -1.07 2.03
C THR A 45 -7.29 -0.29 0.78
N GLU A 46 -8.28 0.58 0.92
CA GLU A 46 -8.56 1.70 0.03
C GLU A 46 -9.06 2.84 0.91
N GLN A 47 -8.20 3.83 1.15
CA GLN A 47 -8.46 4.92 2.07
C GLN A 47 -7.95 6.22 1.50
N ARG A 48 -8.81 7.26 1.45
CA ARG A 48 -8.43 8.61 0.96
C ARG A 48 -7.79 8.61 -0.44
N GLY A 49 -8.07 7.61 -1.28
CA GLY A 49 -7.45 7.45 -2.60
C GLY A 49 -6.11 6.71 -2.60
N PHE A 50 -5.61 6.27 -1.45
CA PHE A 50 -4.48 5.34 -1.34
C PHE A 50 -5.00 3.91 -1.34
N VAL A 51 -4.57 3.12 -2.32
CA VAL A 51 -4.94 1.71 -2.47
C VAL A 51 -3.70 0.88 -2.26
N THR A 52 -3.78 -0.09 -1.35
CA THR A 52 -2.67 -1.01 -1.06
C THR A 52 -3.07 -2.44 -1.39
N TYR A 53 -2.19 -3.14 -2.10
CA TYR A 53 -2.22 -4.59 -2.28
C TYR A 53 -0.96 -5.20 -1.71
N LYS A 54 -1.08 -6.40 -1.14
CA LYS A 54 0.06 -7.26 -0.77
C LYS A 54 0.08 -8.47 -1.70
N GLY A 55 1.24 -9.09 -1.85
CA GLY A 55 1.39 -10.30 -2.64
C GLY A 55 2.79 -10.87 -2.55
N GLU A 56 3.15 -11.68 -3.53
CA GLU A 56 4.45 -12.34 -3.60
C GLU A 56 5.04 -12.29 -5.02
N ILE A 57 6.35 -12.09 -5.12
CA ILE A 57 7.13 -12.22 -6.35
C ILE A 57 8.35 -13.06 -6.03
N GLU A 58 8.55 -14.17 -6.76
CA GLU A 58 9.73 -15.04 -6.62
C GLU A 58 10.02 -15.46 -5.15
N GLY A 59 8.98 -15.77 -4.38
CA GLY A 59 9.11 -16.17 -2.96
C GLY A 59 9.32 -15.01 -1.98
N LYS A 60 9.35 -13.75 -2.44
CA LYS A 60 9.49 -12.57 -1.60
C LYS A 60 8.15 -11.90 -1.35
N ASN A 61 7.90 -11.48 -0.11
CA ASN A 61 6.68 -10.73 0.20
C ASN A 61 6.81 -9.31 -0.35
N VAL A 62 5.81 -8.85 -1.10
CA VAL A 62 5.82 -7.50 -1.70
C VAL A 62 4.50 -6.78 -1.42
N CYS A 63 4.53 -5.46 -1.51
CA CYS A 63 3.31 -4.66 -1.55
C CYS A 63 3.38 -3.59 -2.65
N VAL A 64 2.22 -3.09 -3.03
CA VAL A 64 2.07 -1.91 -3.88
C VAL A 64 1.06 -0.98 -3.25
N THR A 65 1.42 0.30 -3.10
CA THR A 65 0.55 1.35 -2.55
C THR A 65 0.53 2.55 -3.47
N SER A 66 -0.65 2.98 -3.91
CA SER A 66 -0.76 4.23 -4.68
C SER A 66 -0.39 5.43 -3.81
N THR A 67 0.26 6.43 -4.40
CA THR A 67 0.77 7.62 -3.70
C THR A 67 -0.01 8.89 -4.03
N GLY A 68 -0.92 8.85 -5.01
CA GLY A 68 -1.60 10.04 -5.50
C GLY A 68 -0.67 10.89 -6.38
N ILE A 69 -0.83 12.21 -6.30
CA ILE A 69 -0.06 13.18 -7.06
C ILE A 69 0.63 14.12 -6.07
N GLU A 70 1.87 14.49 -6.37
CA GLU A 70 2.70 15.45 -5.63
C GLU A 70 3.46 14.86 -4.43
N CYS A 71 4.42 15.64 -3.93
CA CYS A 71 5.32 15.22 -2.86
C CYS A 71 4.63 14.96 -1.52
N PRO A 72 3.63 15.76 -1.06
CA PRO A 72 3.02 15.54 0.25
C PRO A 72 2.30 14.19 0.37
N SER A 73 1.59 13.76 -0.68
CA SER A 73 0.87 12.49 -0.64
C SER A 73 1.82 11.29 -0.75
N ALA A 74 2.89 11.40 -1.55
CA ALA A 74 3.93 10.39 -1.59
C ALA A 74 4.66 10.25 -0.24
N ALA A 75 4.95 11.37 0.43
CA ALA A 75 5.58 11.35 1.75
C ALA A 75 4.72 10.62 2.79
N ILE A 76 3.40 10.83 2.78
CA ILE A 76 2.48 10.08 3.65
C ILE A 76 2.66 8.56 3.48
N VAL A 77 2.69 8.07 2.24
CA VAL A 77 2.81 6.63 1.97
C VAL A 77 4.20 6.07 2.30
N VAL A 78 5.24 6.90 2.22
CA VAL A 78 6.61 6.47 2.59
C VAL A 78 6.76 6.38 4.11
N GLU A 79 6.13 7.28 4.85
CA GLU A 79 6.22 7.34 6.32
C GLU A 79 5.27 6.35 7.03
N GLU A 80 4.14 6.00 6.40
CA GLU A 80 3.10 5.12 6.97
C GLU A 80 3.21 3.66 6.52
#